data_AF-A0AAJ7VWA8-F1
#
_entry.id   AF-A0AAJ7VWA8-F1
#
_cell.length_a   1.000
_cell.length_b   1.000
_cell.length_c   1.000
_cell.angle_alpha   90.00
_cell.angle_beta   90.00
_cell.angle_gamma   90.00
#
_symmetry.space_group_name_H-M   'P 1'
#
loop_
_entity.id
_entity.type
_entity.pdbx_description
1 polymer ?
#
loop_
_entity_poly.entity_id
_entity_poly.type
_entity_poly.pdbx_seq_one_letter_code
_entity_poly.pdbx_strand_id
1 'polypeptide(L)'
;MGSSNLVFGVLCLLGNIVVTLAKSNRDICSPDTLAVYRIKMDSHWYKNSFPKQYPTSRPPAQFSRLHGIVHNSSYILWREGLEATPEVRLIAEKGSGEILEQRKGVRDVFAAGRILQGVGMTETIFYSDAKHTKVSVISKIVPSPDWFVGLDSIELCMNGYWLNNLTIEAGPIDAGTDEGFTFTAPNWASEPQSPISMITSKNPSHPANSFYYPYLNELPPLVTFHFIKERVYRANNKRLCFGPKHKKSKFSKISTVVVPLPDSTSRTLHKRLHARRIYKKAASEFNNWKISGLSLE
;
A
#
# COMPACT_ATOMS: atom_id res chain seq x y z
N MET A 1 -42.70 -15.92 -6.80
CA MET A 1 -42.41 -14.88 -5.80
C MET A 1 -41.02 -14.34 -6.09
N GLY A 2 -40.93 -13.32 -6.94
CA GLY A 2 -39.67 -12.69 -7.33
C GLY A 2 -39.22 -11.71 -6.26
N SER A 3 -38.04 -11.93 -5.70
CA SER A 3 -37.36 -10.98 -4.82
C SER A 3 -36.76 -9.87 -5.69
N SER A 4 -37.46 -8.74 -5.74
CA SER A 4 -36.94 -7.48 -6.26
C SER A 4 -35.73 -7.04 -5.42
N ASN A 5 -34.52 -7.23 -5.95
CA ASN A 5 -33.33 -6.57 -5.41
C ASN A 5 -33.41 -5.08 -5.78
N LEU A 6 -34.02 -4.26 -4.92
CA LEU A 6 -33.87 -2.82 -5.03
C LEU A 6 -32.43 -2.45 -4.67
N VAL A 7 -31.61 -2.22 -5.70
CA VAL A 7 -30.29 -1.60 -5.57
C VAL A 7 -30.52 -0.11 -5.36
N PHE A 8 -30.68 0.33 -4.11
CA PHE A 8 -30.49 1.73 -3.75
C PHE A 8 -28.99 1.97 -3.54
N GLY A 9 -28.28 2.24 -4.63
CA GLY A 9 -26.95 2.81 -4.55
C GLY A 9 -27.07 4.24 -4.03
N VAL A 10 -26.72 4.47 -2.76
CA VAL A 10 -26.51 5.83 -2.26
C VAL A 10 -25.18 6.31 -2.84
N LEU A 11 -25.24 7.04 -3.95
CA LEU A 11 -24.12 7.82 -4.47
C LEU A 11 -23.98 9.05 -3.56
N CYS A 12 -23.20 8.92 -2.49
CA CYS A 12 -22.88 10.06 -1.63
C CYS A 12 -21.67 10.78 -2.25
N LEU A 13 -21.91 11.82 -3.04
CA LEU A 13 -20.87 12.71 -3.57
C LEU A 13 -20.47 13.70 -2.47
N LEU A 14 -19.62 13.26 -1.54
CA LEU A 14 -18.88 14.17 -0.68
C LEU A 14 -17.52 14.42 -1.35
N GLY A 15 -17.48 15.37 -2.28
CA GLY A 15 -16.29 15.64 -3.11
C GLY A 15 -15.98 14.54 -4.13
N ASN A 16 -14.71 14.40 -4.52
CA ASN A 16 -14.21 13.42 -5.51
C ASN A 16 -14.16 11.97 -4.96
N ILE A 17 -14.99 11.65 -3.97
CA ILE A 17 -15.10 10.33 -3.37
C ILE A 17 -16.37 9.66 -3.87
N VAL A 18 -16.22 8.50 -4.51
CA VAL A 18 -17.35 7.68 -4.95
C VAL A 18 -17.41 6.42 -4.09
N VAL A 19 -18.46 6.33 -3.27
CA VAL A 19 -18.72 5.16 -2.42
C VAL A 19 -19.92 4.39 -2.94
N THR A 20 -19.77 3.08 -3.10
CA THR A 20 -20.91 2.19 -3.38
C THR A 20 -21.07 1.17 -2.26
N LEU A 21 -22.27 1.13 -1.71
CA LEU A 21 -22.69 0.16 -0.70
C LEU A 21 -23.90 -0.60 -1.24
N ALA A 22 -23.79 -1.93 -1.35
CA ALA A 22 -24.95 -2.78 -1.47
C ALA A 22 -25.13 -3.51 -0.13
N LYS A 23 -26.33 -3.39 0.44
CA LYS A 23 -26.67 -4.07 1.68
C LYS A 23 -27.06 -5.52 1.38
N SER A 24 -26.26 -6.45 1.88
CA SER A 24 -26.57 -7.88 1.87
C SER A 24 -26.28 -8.45 3.25
N ASN A 25 -27.05 -9.47 3.66
CA ASN A 25 -26.76 -10.22 4.89
C ASN A 25 -25.37 -10.88 4.89
N ARG A 26 -24.72 -11.01 3.72
CA ARG A 26 -23.35 -11.51 3.57
C ARG A 26 -22.28 -10.44 3.83
N ASP A 27 -22.67 -9.18 3.85
CA ASP A 27 -21.76 -8.03 3.89
C ASP A 27 -21.70 -7.35 5.26
N ILE A 28 -22.31 -7.96 6.28
CA ILE A 28 -22.26 -7.43 7.65
C ILE A 28 -20.83 -7.49 8.15
N CYS A 29 -20.39 -6.41 8.78
CA CYS A 29 -19.12 -6.27 9.46
C CYS A 29 -19.31 -6.64 10.93
N SER A 30 -19.19 -7.94 11.21
CA SER A 30 -19.35 -8.52 12.54
C SER A 30 -18.07 -9.23 13.01
N PRO A 31 -17.87 -9.44 14.32
CA PRO A 31 -16.62 -10.02 14.87
C PRO A 31 -16.22 -11.38 14.31
N ASP A 32 -17.15 -12.12 13.71
CA ASP A 32 -16.96 -13.40 13.04
C ASP A 32 -16.68 -13.28 11.54
N THR A 33 -16.49 -12.06 11.00
CA THR A 33 -16.27 -11.82 9.57
C THR A 33 -14.86 -11.34 9.26
N LEU A 34 -14.34 -11.77 8.11
CA LEU A 34 -13.10 -11.30 7.50
C LEU A 34 -13.39 -10.90 6.05
N ALA A 35 -13.21 -9.63 5.73
CA ALA A 35 -13.36 -9.12 4.38
C ALA A 35 -12.01 -9.11 3.65
N VAL A 36 -12.04 -9.55 2.39
CA VAL A 36 -10.91 -9.51 1.46
C VAL A 36 -11.16 -8.38 0.47
N TYR A 37 -10.22 -7.46 0.39
CA TYR A 37 -10.27 -6.33 -0.51
C TYR A 37 -9.09 -6.37 -1.46
N ARG A 38 -9.32 -5.94 -2.70
CA ARG A 38 -8.28 -5.54 -3.63
C ARG A 38 -8.13 -4.03 -3.56
N ILE A 39 -6.91 -3.56 -3.38
CA ILE A 39 -6.56 -2.15 -3.59
C ILE A 39 -5.88 -2.02 -4.95
N LYS A 40 -6.31 -1.04 -5.73
CA LYS A 40 -5.67 -0.62 -6.98
C LYS A 40 -5.30 0.85 -6.85
N MET A 41 -4.07 1.19 -7.23
CA MET A 41 -3.60 2.57 -7.36
C MET A 41 -3.31 2.83 -8.84
N ASP A 42 -4.13 3.67 -9.46
CA ASP A 42 -3.90 4.21 -10.80
C ASP A 42 -3.19 5.55 -10.68
N SER A 43 -2.07 5.74 -11.39
CA SER A 43 -1.35 7.01 -11.39
C SER A 43 -1.63 7.83 -12.65
N HIS A 44 -1.75 9.14 -12.44
CA HIS A 44 -2.18 10.14 -13.42
C HIS A 44 -1.19 11.32 -13.49
N TRP A 45 0.09 11.07 -13.20
CA TRP A 45 1.12 12.09 -13.30
C TRP A 45 1.55 12.23 -14.77
N TYR A 46 0.71 12.90 -15.57
CA TYR A 46 0.99 13.17 -16.98
C TYR A 46 1.82 14.45 -17.14
N LYS A 47 2.70 14.47 -18.15
CA LYS A 47 3.48 15.67 -18.50
C LYS A 47 2.61 16.85 -18.97
N ASN A 48 1.45 16.59 -19.57
CA ASN A 48 0.55 17.65 -20.05
C ASN A 48 -0.24 18.32 -18.91
N SER A 49 -0.64 17.55 -17.87
CA SER A 49 -1.33 18.09 -16.69
C SER A 49 -0.35 18.66 -15.66
N PHE A 50 0.86 18.11 -15.58
CA PHE A 50 1.93 18.59 -14.71
C PHE A 50 3.20 18.95 -15.52
N PRO A 51 3.16 20.00 -16.36
CA PRO A 51 4.28 20.31 -17.27
C PRO A 51 5.50 20.92 -16.57
N LYS A 52 5.33 21.55 -15.41
CA LYS A 52 6.38 22.26 -14.69
C LYS A 52 7.37 21.25 -14.15
N GLN A 53 8.63 21.35 -14.61
CA GLN A 53 9.75 20.51 -14.14
C GLN A 53 9.50 19.00 -14.21
N TYR A 54 8.59 18.53 -15.09
CA TYR A 54 8.24 17.11 -15.17
C TYR A 54 9.50 16.23 -15.37
N PRO A 55 9.81 15.31 -14.43
CA PRO A 55 11.05 14.53 -14.50
C PRO A 55 11.01 13.52 -15.66
N THR A 56 11.88 13.71 -16.66
CA THR A 56 11.97 12.82 -17.84
C THR A 56 13.11 11.81 -17.77
N SER A 57 14.13 12.05 -16.93
CA SER A 57 15.28 11.15 -16.82
C SER A 57 16.02 11.32 -15.50
N ARG A 58 16.72 10.25 -15.07
CA ARG A 58 17.63 10.20 -13.91
C ARG A 58 17.07 10.66 -12.54
N PRO A 59 16.03 10.00 -11.99
CA PRO A 59 15.13 9.02 -12.60
C PRO A 59 13.93 9.71 -13.29
N PRO A 60 13.24 9.03 -14.23
CA PRO A 60 11.97 9.53 -14.74
C PRO A 60 10.90 9.56 -13.63
N ALA A 61 9.86 10.37 -13.84
CA ALA A 61 8.65 10.42 -13.04
C ALA A 61 8.10 9.00 -12.83
N GLN A 62 7.91 8.60 -11.58
CA GLN A 62 7.48 7.25 -11.18
C GLN A 62 6.97 7.27 -9.72
N PHE A 63 6.50 6.14 -9.21
CA PHE A 63 6.08 5.99 -7.81
C PHE A 63 6.83 4.83 -7.13
N SER A 64 7.08 4.94 -5.83
CA SER A 64 7.66 3.84 -5.06
C SER A 64 6.67 2.67 -4.91
N ARG A 65 7.03 1.66 -4.12
CA ARG A 65 6.06 0.64 -3.72
C ARG A 65 4.94 1.34 -2.95
N LEU A 66 3.72 0.90 -3.20
CA LEU A 66 2.59 1.25 -2.32
C LEU A 66 2.72 0.40 -1.06
N HIS A 67 2.79 1.05 0.09
CA HIS A 67 2.70 0.40 1.39
C HIS A 67 1.33 0.69 1.99
N GLY A 68 0.73 -0.32 2.62
CA GLY A 68 -0.56 -0.17 3.25
C GLY A 68 -0.68 -1.00 4.51
N ILE A 69 -1.58 -0.55 5.38
CA ILE A 69 -1.80 -1.12 6.69
C ILE A 69 -3.28 -1.12 7.01
N VAL A 70 -3.77 -2.25 7.51
CA VAL A 70 -5.12 -2.39 8.03
C VAL A 70 -5.05 -2.32 9.54
N HIS A 71 -5.82 -1.41 10.12
CA HIS A 71 -5.72 -1.08 11.53
C HIS A 71 -7.05 -0.62 12.11
N ASN A 72 -7.04 -0.36 13.41
CA ASN A 72 -8.14 0.26 14.13
C ASN A 72 -7.79 1.70 14.51
N SER A 73 -8.69 2.39 15.22
CA SER A 73 -8.50 3.79 15.61
C SER A 73 -7.35 4.05 16.60
N SER A 74 -6.71 3.03 17.19
CA SER A 74 -5.55 3.22 18.07
C SER A 74 -4.23 3.36 17.31
N TYR A 75 -4.23 3.14 15.99
CA TYR A 75 -3.05 3.27 15.15
C TYR A 75 -3.26 4.38 14.11
N ILE A 76 -2.19 5.12 13.85
CA ILE A 76 -2.12 6.16 12.81
C ILE A 76 -0.84 5.88 12.04
N LEU A 77 -0.93 5.73 10.72
CA LEU A 77 0.26 5.58 9.88
C LEU A 77 0.94 6.93 9.68
N TRP A 78 0.17 7.91 9.21
CA TRP A 78 0.55 9.30 9.03
C TRP A 78 -0.74 10.14 9.10
N ARG A 79 -0.64 11.43 9.43
CA ARG A 79 -1.80 12.34 9.47
C ARG A 79 -1.34 13.78 9.24
N GLU A 80 -2.11 14.52 8.44
CA GLU A 80 -1.89 15.96 8.27
C GLU A 80 -1.86 16.70 9.61
N GLY A 81 -0.91 17.61 9.78
CA GLY A 81 -0.69 18.36 11.01
C GLY A 81 0.09 17.62 12.10
N LEU A 82 0.46 16.35 11.89
CA LEU A 82 1.39 15.62 12.76
C LEU A 82 2.77 15.48 12.11
N GLU A 83 3.81 15.31 12.91
CA GLU A 83 5.15 14.96 12.42
C GLU A 83 5.17 13.52 11.88
N ALA A 84 5.83 13.32 10.73
CA ALA A 84 6.10 11.99 10.18
C ALA A 84 6.96 11.15 11.12
N THR A 85 6.57 9.89 11.36
CA THR A 85 7.39 8.94 12.12
C THR A 85 8.67 8.60 11.35
N PRO A 86 9.71 8.03 11.99
CA PRO A 86 10.92 7.60 11.30
C PRO A 86 10.66 6.64 10.12
N GLU A 87 9.63 5.78 10.22
CA GLU A 87 9.26 4.89 9.12
C GLU A 87 8.62 5.65 7.96
N VAL A 88 7.72 6.59 8.24
CA VAL A 88 7.08 7.44 7.23
C VAL A 88 8.13 8.29 6.54
N ARG A 89 9.04 8.91 7.29
CA ARG A 89 10.19 9.66 6.76
C ARG A 89 11.02 8.82 5.78
N LEU A 90 11.36 7.59 6.16
CA LEU A 90 12.18 6.72 5.30
C LEU A 90 11.48 6.37 3.98
N ILE A 91 10.17 6.09 4.04
CA ILE A 91 9.36 5.84 2.85
C ILE A 91 9.26 7.11 2.00
N ALA A 92 8.95 8.25 2.62
CA ALA A 92 8.76 9.54 1.98
C ALA A 92 10.03 10.06 1.29
N GLU A 93 11.20 9.93 1.91
CA GLU A 93 12.48 10.38 1.34
C GLU A 93 13.09 9.37 0.36
N LYS A 94 13.07 8.07 0.68
CA LYS A 94 13.85 7.06 -0.06
C LYS A 94 13.01 6.09 -0.88
N GLY A 95 11.70 6.06 -0.69
CA GLY A 95 10.81 5.07 -1.32
C GLY A 95 11.12 3.64 -0.87
N SER A 96 11.83 3.50 0.24
CA SER A 96 12.27 2.24 0.84
C SER A 96 11.91 2.26 2.32
N GLY A 97 11.47 1.13 2.85
CA GLY A 97 11.09 1.01 4.25
C GLY A 97 10.15 -0.17 4.43
N GLU A 98 10.00 -0.61 5.67
CA GLU A 98 9.05 -1.65 6.04
C GLU A 98 8.17 -1.13 7.18
N ILE A 99 6.87 -1.34 7.05
CA ILE A 99 5.93 -1.08 8.14
C ILE A 99 5.83 -2.37 8.94
N LEU A 100 6.04 -2.29 10.25
CA LEU A 100 6.06 -3.48 11.11
C LEU A 100 4.65 -3.96 11.43
N GLU A 101 4.36 -5.24 11.13
CA GLU A 101 3.06 -5.89 11.40
C GLU A 101 2.73 -6.01 12.89
N GLN A 102 3.74 -6.13 13.77
CA GLN A 102 3.56 -6.47 15.19
C GLN A 102 3.16 -5.27 16.08
N ARG A 103 2.48 -4.26 15.52
CA ARG A 103 2.04 -3.09 16.28
C ARG A 103 0.64 -3.29 16.85
N LYS A 104 0.40 -2.72 18.03
CA LYS A 104 -0.92 -2.76 18.67
C LYS A 104 -1.94 -2.06 17.78
N GLY A 105 -3.05 -2.75 17.52
CA GLY A 105 -4.14 -2.24 16.69
C GLY A 105 -3.92 -2.36 15.19
N VAL A 106 -2.94 -3.16 14.77
CA VAL A 106 -2.68 -3.51 13.36
C VAL A 106 -3.13 -4.94 13.11
N ARG A 107 -3.76 -5.16 11.96
CA ARG A 107 -4.26 -6.46 11.50
C ARG A 107 -3.42 -7.05 10.38
N ASP A 108 -3.10 -6.22 9.40
CA ASP A 108 -2.47 -6.65 8.16
C ASP A 108 -1.56 -5.53 7.65
N VAL A 109 -0.43 -5.91 7.05
CA VAL A 109 0.47 -5.00 6.34
C VAL A 109 0.65 -5.58 4.96
N PHE A 110 0.42 -4.75 3.96
CA PHE A 110 0.45 -5.18 2.57
C PHE A 110 1.28 -4.20 1.74
N ALA A 111 1.75 -4.68 0.60
CA ALA A 111 2.44 -3.84 -0.37
C ALA A 111 2.06 -4.22 -1.79
N ALA A 112 2.12 -3.24 -2.68
CA ALA A 112 2.03 -3.45 -4.13
C ALA A 112 3.37 -3.10 -4.81
N GLY A 113 3.47 -3.42 -6.09
CA GLY A 113 4.66 -3.12 -6.89
C GLY A 113 4.90 -1.62 -7.05
N ARG A 114 6.06 -1.26 -7.59
CA ARG A 114 6.35 0.11 -8.02
C ARG A 114 5.64 0.40 -9.33
N ILE A 115 5.27 1.66 -9.56
CA ILE A 115 4.91 2.16 -10.89
C ILE A 115 6.15 2.86 -11.46
N LEU A 116 6.71 2.35 -12.56
CA LEU A 116 8.00 2.82 -13.11
C LEU A 116 7.90 4.03 -14.05
N GLN A 117 6.70 4.58 -14.21
CA GLN A 117 6.40 5.77 -15.02
C GLN A 117 5.38 6.63 -14.27
N GLY A 118 5.22 7.90 -14.67
CA GLY A 118 4.24 8.81 -14.04
C GLY A 118 2.80 8.32 -14.19
N VAL A 119 2.53 7.52 -15.22
CA VAL A 119 1.23 6.91 -15.51
C VAL A 119 1.37 5.40 -15.51
N GLY A 120 0.49 4.73 -14.78
CA GLY A 120 0.47 3.29 -14.69
C GLY A 120 -0.44 2.82 -13.58
N MET A 121 -0.30 1.56 -13.19
CA MET A 121 -1.19 0.91 -12.25
C MET A 121 -0.43 -0.12 -11.43
N THR A 122 -0.79 -0.22 -10.16
CA THR A 122 -0.40 -1.35 -9.31
C THR A 122 -1.55 -1.76 -8.42
N GLU A 123 -1.58 -3.03 -8.02
CA GLU A 123 -2.62 -3.58 -7.17
C GLU A 123 -2.10 -4.67 -6.25
N THR A 124 -2.83 -4.90 -5.16
CA THR A 124 -2.59 -6.01 -4.23
C THR A 124 -3.87 -6.32 -3.45
N ILE A 125 -3.84 -7.37 -2.64
CA ILE A 125 -4.96 -7.81 -1.79
C ILE A 125 -4.58 -7.58 -0.32
N PHE A 126 -5.58 -7.26 0.50
CA PHE A 126 -5.44 -7.14 1.95
C PHE A 126 -6.68 -7.66 2.68
N TYR A 127 -6.53 -7.85 3.99
CA TYR A 127 -7.54 -8.46 4.86
C TYR A 127 -7.98 -7.51 5.97
N SER A 128 -9.30 -7.30 6.09
CA SER A 128 -9.89 -6.48 7.15
C SER A 128 -10.90 -7.29 7.98
N ASP A 129 -10.91 -7.06 9.30
CA ASP A 129 -11.85 -7.68 10.23
C ASP A 129 -12.65 -6.60 10.98
N ALA A 130 -13.72 -6.99 11.67
CA ALA A 130 -14.59 -6.03 12.34
C ALA A 130 -13.93 -5.28 13.53
N LYS A 131 -12.70 -5.64 13.92
CA LYS A 131 -11.92 -4.87 14.91
C LYS A 131 -10.98 -3.88 14.24
N HIS A 132 -10.59 -4.12 12.99
CA HIS A 132 -9.61 -3.36 12.22
C HIS A 132 -10.20 -3.03 10.85
N THR A 133 -11.06 -2.03 10.85
CA THR A 133 -11.88 -1.66 9.69
C THR A 133 -11.28 -0.51 8.89
N LYS A 134 -10.17 0.08 9.37
CA LYS A 134 -9.51 1.22 8.74
C LYS A 134 -8.32 0.78 7.93
N VAL A 135 -8.09 1.44 6.80
CA VAL A 135 -6.91 1.24 5.96
C VAL A 135 -6.20 2.56 5.72
N SER A 136 -4.87 2.55 5.89
CA SER A 136 -4.00 3.67 5.53
C SER A 136 -2.96 3.21 4.51
N VAL A 137 -2.59 4.09 3.59
CA VAL A 137 -1.60 3.79 2.55
C VAL A 137 -0.66 4.96 2.30
N ILE A 138 0.52 4.66 1.77
CA ILE A 138 1.56 5.64 1.42
C ILE A 138 2.40 5.13 0.24
N SER A 139 2.76 6.02 -0.68
CA SER A 139 3.71 5.78 -1.76
C SER A 139 4.45 7.07 -2.12
N LYS A 140 5.79 7.02 -2.15
CA LYS A 140 6.63 8.17 -2.52
C LYS A 140 6.45 8.53 -3.99
N ILE A 141 6.38 9.84 -4.26
CA ILE A 141 6.52 10.43 -5.59
C ILE A 141 8.01 10.44 -5.93
N VAL A 142 8.43 9.88 -7.06
CA VAL A 142 9.85 9.76 -7.39
C VAL A 142 10.16 10.43 -8.73
N PRO A 143 11.18 11.30 -8.81
CA PRO A 143 11.95 11.86 -7.70
C PRO A 143 11.15 12.95 -6.94
N SER A 144 11.45 13.09 -5.65
CA SER A 144 10.96 14.17 -4.79
C SER A 144 11.90 14.27 -3.58
N PRO A 145 11.92 15.40 -2.84
CA PRO A 145 12.59 15.49 -1.54
C PRO A 145 11.98 14.46 -0.57
N ASP A 146 10.74 14.69 -0.16
CA ASP A 146 9.99 13.81 0.76
C ASP A 146 8.49 13.73 0.42
N TRP A 147 8.12 14.05 -0.81
CA TRP A 147 6.72 14.07 -1.23
C TRP A 147 6.17 12.67 -1.49
N PHE A 148 4.93 12.43 -1.06
CA PHE A 148 4.22 11.17 -1.24
C PHE A 148 2.75 11.38 -1.63
N VAL A 149 2.09 10.30 -2.00
CA VAL A 149 0.63 10.17 -2.10
C VAL A 149 0.15 9.10 -1.14
N GLY A 150 -1.04 9.24 -0.58
CA GLY A 150 -1.55 8.27 0.37
C GLY A 150 -2.99 8.54 0.80
N LEU A 151 -3.53 7.64 1.62
CA LEU A 151 -4.78 7.85 2.35
C LEU A 151 -4.58 7.54 3.84
N ASP A 152 -5.17 8.33 4.74
CA ASP A 152 -5.17 8.11 6.20
C ASP A 152 -6.53 7.56 6.66
N SER A 153 -6.50 6.42 7.35
CA SER A 153 -7.60 5.92 8.19
C SER A 153 -8.96 5.76 7.49
N ILE A 154 -8.96 5.30 6.24
CA ILE A 154 -10.18 5.10 5.45
C ILE A 154 -11.02 3.97 6.03
N GLU A 155 -12.28 4.28 6.36
CA GLU A 155 -13.23 3.34 6.97
C GLU A 155 -13.88 2.44 5.91
N LEU A 156 -13.64 1.13 6.01
CA LEU A 156 -14.20 0.12 5.10
C LEU A 156 -15.51 -0.47 5.61
N CYS A 157 -15.84 -0.26 6.88
CA CYS A 157 -17.05 -0.75 7.53
C CYS A 157 -17.95 0.44 7.91
N MET A 158 -18.96 0.71 7.10
CA MET A 158 -19.89 1.83 7.32
C MET A 158 -21.28 1.32 7.66
N ASN A 159 -21.89 1.87 8.71
CA ASN A 159 -23.24 1.50 9.18
C ASN A 159 -23.39 -0.02 9.42
N GLY A 160 -22.33 -0.70 9.86
CA GLY A 160 -22.31 -2.13 10.12
C GLY A 160 -22.14 -3.03 8.89
N TYR A 161 -21.83 -2.46 7.72
CA TYR A 161 -21.63 -3.20 6.48
C TYR A 161 -20.30 -2.86 5.81
N TRP A 162 -19.66 -3.88 5.25
CA TRP A 162 -18.47 -3.75 4.42
C TRP A 162 -18.79 -3.05 3.10
N LEU A 163 -18.12 -1.94 2.81
CA LEU A 163 -18.24 -1.20 1.55
C LEU A 163 -17.91 -2.11 0.36
N ASN A 164 -18.64 -1.99 -0.76
CA ASN A 164 -18.36 -2.82 -1.94
C ASN A 164 -17.25 -2.22 -2.78
N ASN A 165 -17.38 -0.94 -3.13
CA ASN A 165 -16.34 -0.21 -3.82
C ASN A 165 -16.21 1.19 -3.23
N LEU A 166 -14.97 1.66 -3.15
CA LEU A 166 -14.62 3.01 -2.75
C LEU A 166 -13.53 3.52 -3.68
N THR A 167 -13.79 4.65 -4.34
CA THR A 167 -12.83 5.33 -5.20
C THR A 167 -12.49 6.68 -4.60
N ILE A 168 -11.20 6.98 -4.44
CA ILE A 168 -10.71 8.23 -3.86
C ILE A 168 -9.57 8.76 -4.72
N GLU A 169 -9.72 9.99 -5.19
CA GLU A 169 -8.65 10.76 -5.82
C GLU A 169 -7.73 11.37 -4.76
N ALA A 170 -6.41 11.38 -5.01
CA ALA A 170 -5.42 11.92 -4.09
C ALA A 170 -4.37 12.77 -4.80
N GLY A 171 -3.93 13.82 -4.10
CA GLY A 171 -2.87 14.74 -4.50
C GLY A 171 -1.55 14.51 -3.76
N PRO A 172 -0.55 15.38 -3.99
CA PRO A 172 0.76 15.29 -3.35
C PRO A 172 0.70 15.77 -1.89
N ILE A 173 1.50 15.14 -1.04
CA ILE A 173 1.62 15.41 0.40
C ILE A 173 3.09 15.57 0.72
N ASP A 174 3.42 16.62 1.48
CA ASP A 174 4.75 16.89 2.01
C ASP A 174 4.91 16.21 3.38
N ALA A 175 6.03 15.50 3.61
CA ALA A 175 6.25 14.80 4.88
C ALA A 175 6.85 15.70 5.98
N GLY A 176 7.32 16.90 5.62
CA GLY A 176 7.92 17.89 6.50
C GLY A 176 9.32 17.52 7.01
N THR A 177 10.04 16.70 6.27
CA THR A 177 11.34 16.12 6.63
C THR A 177 12.50 16.60 5.76
N ASP A 178 12.21 17.11 4.56
CA ASP A 178 13.18 17.70 3.63
C ASP A 178 12.63 18.99 2.98
N GLU A 179 13.41 20.07 2.98
CA GLU A 179 13.06 21.42 2.53
C GLU A 179 13.27 21.64 1.02
N GLY A 180 13.54 20.58 0.25
CA GLY A 180 13.74 20.67 -1.19
C GLY A 180 12.51 21.22 -1.94
N PHE A 181 12.68 22.27 -2.74
CA PHE A 181 11.55 22.88 -3.46
C PHE A 181 11.16 22.17 -4.76
N THR A 182 12.05 21.33 -5.30
CA THR A 182 11.86 20.72 -6.63
C THR A 182 12.00 19.21 -6.58
N PHE A 183 11.40 18.52 -7.56
CA PHE A 183 11.51 17.07 -7.69
C PHE A 183 12.95 16.53 -7.56
N THR A 184 13.94 17.27 -8.05
CA THR A 184 15.35 16.88 -8.07
C THR A 184 16.23 17.76 -7.19
N ALA A 185 15.65 18.42 -6.18
CA ALA A 185 16.42 19.20 -5.22
C ALA A 185 17.41 18.28 -4.47
N PRO A 186 18.62 18.77 -4.13
CA PRO A 186 19.49 18.05 -3.22
C PRO A 186 18.83 17.94 -1.85
N ASN A 187 19.12 16.87 -1.13
CA ASN A 187 18.57 16.67 0.22
C ASN A 187 18.93 17.85 1.13
N TRP A 188 17.93 18.38 1.81
CA TRP A 188 18.07 19.45 2.79
C TRP A 188 17.13 19.16 3.97
N ALA A 189 17.65 18.59 5.04
CA ALA A 189 16.83 18.19 6.18
C ALA A 189 16.06 19.38 6.79
N SER A 190 14.78 19.16 7.10
CA SER A 190 13.94 20.08 7.87
C SER A 190 14.29 19.96 9.36
N GLU A 191 14.83 21.04 9.95
CA GLU A 191 15.21 21.10 11.37
C GLU A 191 14.70 22.40 12.03
N PRO A 192 13.71 22.34 12.95
CA PRO A 192 12.99 21.16 13.39
C PRO A 192 12.07 20.58 12.29
N GLN A 193 11.67 19.32 12.45
CA GLN A 193 10.77 18.66 11.51
C GLN A 193 9.44 19.42 11.40
N SER A 194 8.99 19.67 10.18
CA SER A 194 7.69 20.29 9.91
C SER A 194 6.56 19.24 9.98
N PRO A 195 5.33 19.64 10.30
CA PRO A 195 4.18 18.76 10.21
C PRO A 195 3.89 18.33 8.76
N ILE A 196 3.35 17.12 8.59
CA ILE A 196 2.84 16.64 7.31
C ILE A 196 1.76 17.59 6.81
N SER A 197 1.82 17.99 5.53
CA SER A 197 0.88 18.94 4.95
C SER A 197 0.53 18.62 3.50
N MET A 198 -0.69 18.96 3.08
CA MET A 198 -1.10 18.80 1.68
C MET A 198 -0.41 19.83 0.78
N ILE A 199 0.15 19.36 -0.34
CA ILE A 199 0.67 20.23 -1.39
C ILE A 199 -0.48 20.59 -2.33
N THR A 200 -0.69 21.88 -2.54
CA THR A 200 -1.74 22.43 -3.41
C THR A 200 -1.14 23.26 -4.54
N SER A 201 -1.98 23.72 -5.47
CA SER A 201 -1.53 24.57 -6.58
C SER A 201 -0.95 25.92 -6.10
N LYS A 202 -1.28 26.35 -4.87
CA LYS A 202 -0.91 27.66 -4.32
C LYS A 202 -0.08 27.58 -3.03
N ASN A 203 0.09 26.39 -2.46
CA ASN A 203 0.86 26.16 -1.24
C ASN A 203 1.72 24.89 -1.38
N PRO A 204 3.06 24.95 -1.16
CA PRO A 204 3.84 26.11 -0.76
C PRO A 204 3.97 27.20 -1.85
N SER A 205 3.76 28.46 -1.48
CA SER A 205 3.67 29.61 -2.39
C SER A 205 5.05 30.15 -2.81
N HIS A 206 5.78 29.37 -3.60
CA HIS A 206 7.07 29.78 -4.14
C HIS A 206 7.17 29.46 -5.65
N PRO A 207 7.64 30.39 -6.50
CA PRO A 207 7.73 30.16 -7.94
C PRO A 207 8.55 28.94 -8.35
N ALA A 208 9.57 28.56 -7.56
CA ALA A 208 10.38 27.38 -7.83
C ALA A 208 9.69 26.05 -7.47
N ASN A 209 8.65 26.06 -6.63
CA ASN A 209 8.00 24.82 -6.17
C ASN A 209 7.39 24.06 -7.33
N SER A 210 7.67 22.76 -7.42
CA SER A 210 7.26 21.95 -8.58
C SER A 210 5.75 21.87 -8.78
N PHE A 211 4.98 21.87 -7.70
CA PHE A 211 3.51 21.85 -7.74
C PHE A 211 2.85 23.24 -7.63
N TYR A 212 3.63 24.32 -7.70
CA TYR A 212 3.07 25.68 -7.68
C TYR A 212 2.58 26.11 -9.06
N TYR A 213 1.26 26.14 -9.22
CA TYR A 213 0.50 26.53 -10.40
C TYR A 213 -0.53 27.61 -10.02
N PRO A 214 -0.14 28.89 -9.93
CA PRO A 214 -0.98 29.95 -9.35
C PRO A 214 -2.30 30.17 -10.10
N TYR A 215 -2.35 29.82 -11.38
CA TYR A 215 -3.52 29.93 -12.24
C TYR A 215 -4.54 28.80 -12.08
N LEU A 216 -4.17 27.70 -11.43
CA LEU A 216 -5.07 26.59 -11.15
C LEU A 216 -5.75 26.79 -9.80
N ASN A 217 -7.07 26.57 -9.75
CA ASN A 217 -7.82 26.57 -8.50
C ASN A 217 -7.39 25.42 -7.59
N GLU A 218 -7.17 24.24 -8.19
CA GLU A 218 -6.71 23.02 -7.54
C GLU A 218 -5.84 22.22 -8.50
N LEU A 219 -5.00 21.33 -7.96
CA LEU A 219 -4.22 20.41 -8.79
C LEU A 219 -5.14 19.30 -9.31
N PRO A 220 -4.95 18.82 -10.55
CA PRO A 220 -5.49 17.53 -10.96
C PRO A 220 -5.06 16.42 -9.98
N PRO A 221 -5.80 15.31 -9.87
CA PRO A 221 -5.37 14.19 -9.05
C PRO A 221 -4.07 13.58 -9.58
N LEU A 222 -3.16 13.24 -8.67
CA LEU A 222 -1.94 12.51 -9.02
C LEU A 222 -2.19 11.02 -9.13
N VAL A 223 -3.07 10.49 -8.28
CA VAL A 223 -3.45 9.09 -8.25
C VAL A 223 -4.93 8.92 -7.91
N THR A 224 -5.48 7.79 -8.31
CA THR A 224 -6.79 7.32 -7.88
C THR A 224 -6.62 5.97 -7.18
N PHE A 225 -7.13 5.88 -5.97
CA PHE A 225 -7.20 4.63 -5.21
C PHE A 225 -8.58 4.00 -5.36
N HIS A 226 -8.61 2.71 -5.66
CA HIS A 226 -9.82 1.91 -5.69
C HIS A 226 -9.72 0.79 -4.66
N PHE A 227 -10.69 0.72 -3.76
CA PHE A 227 -10.88 -0.40 -2.86
C PHE A 227 -12.07 -1.20 -3.35
N ILE A 228 -11.84 -2.45 -3.73
CA ILE A 228 -12.85 -3.35 -4.30
C ILE A 228 -12.97 -4.56 -3.38
N LYS A 229 -14.13 -4.72 -2.74
CA LYS A 229 -14.39 -5.89 -1.91
C LYS A 229 -14.55 -7.11 -2.80
N GLU A 230 -13.69 -8.10 -2.60
CA GLU A 230 -13.78 -9.34 -3.36
C GLU A 230 -14.77 -10.30 -2.70
N ARG A 231 -14.56 -10.57 -1.40
CA ARG A 231 -15.27 -11.60 -0.66
C ARG A 231 -15.33 -11.28 0.83
N VAL A 232 -16.38 -11.76 1.50
CA VAL A 232 -16.48 -11.78 2.96
C VAL A 232 -16.57 -13.23 3.42
N TYR A 233 -15.66 -13.61 4.31
CA TYR A 233 -15.65 -14.91 4.97
C TYR A 233 -16.32 -14.79 6.33
N ARG A 234 -17.12 -15.79 6.71
CA ARG A 234 -17.67 -15.93 8.07
C ARG A 234 -17.05 -17.14 8.76
N ALA A 235 -16.62 -16.94 10.00
CA ALA A 235 -16.22 -18.02 10.87
C ALA A 235 -17.46 -18.86 11.20
N ASN A 236 -17.48 -20.11 10.76
CA ASN A 236 -18.48 -21.06 11.20
C ASN A 236 -18.15 -21.46 12.64
N ASN A 237 -18.78 -20.80 13.61
CA ASN A 237 -18.70 -21.18 15.01
C ASN A 237 -19.53 -22.45 15.29
N LYS A 238 -19.27 -23.54 14.55
CA LYS A 238 -19.60 -24.88 15.05
C LYS A 238 -18.63 -25.13 16.19
N ARG A 239 -19.08 -24.84 17.42
CA ARG A 239 -18.46 -25.43 18.61
C ARG A 239 -18.28 -26.92 18.31
N LEU A 240 -17.04 -27.39 18.24
CA LEU A 240 -16.73 -28.81 18.41
C LEU A 240 -17.10 -29.13 19.86
N CYS A 241 -18.40 -29.34 20.11
CA CYS A 241 -18.85 -29.97 21.32
C CYS A 241 -18.32 -31.41 21.25
N PHE A 242 -17.19 -31.66 21.90
CA PHE A 242 -16.74 -33.03 22.19
C PHE A 242 -17.69 -33.60 23.24
N GLY A 243 -18.86 -34.05 22.81
CA GLY A 243 -19.72 -34.94 23.58
C GLY A 243 -19.09 -36.34 23.68
N PRO A 244 -19.40 -37.14 24.72
CA PRO A 244 -18.75 -38.42 24.95
C PRO A 244 -19.00 -39.37 23.76
N LYS A 245 -17.90 -39.92 23.23
CA LYS A 245 -17.92 -40.80 22.06
C LYS A 245 -18.76 -42.05 22.34
N HIS A 246 -19.84 -42.25 21.59
CA HIS A 246 -20.35 -43.60 21.33
C HIS A 246 -20.78 -43.82 19.88
N LYS A 247 -20.24 -44.93 19.37
CA LYS A 247 -20.58 -45.74 18.18
C LYS A 247 -20.20 -45.20 16.80
N LYS A 248 -19.33 -46.00 16.17
CA LYS A 248 -18.84 -45.93 14.79
C LYS A 248 -20.02 -46.06 13.81
N SER A 249 -20.13 -45.13 12.87
CA SER A 249 -20.77 -45.37 11.58
C SER A 249 -19.84 -44.89 10.46
N LYS A 250 -19.68 -45.74 9.45
CA LYS A 250 -18.91 -45.48 8.23
C LYS A 250 -19.54 -44.30 7.49
N PHE A 251 -18.74 -43.30 7.12
CA PHE A 251 -19.09 -42.37 6.05
C PHE A 251 -17.92 -42.17 5.09
N SER A 252 -18.28 -42.09 3.82
CA SER A 252 -17.45 -42.03 2.62
C SER A 252 -16.52 -40.81 2.60
N LYS A 253 -15.38 -40.98 1.95
CA LYS A 253 -14.38 -39.95 1.67
C LYS A 253 -15.03 -38.74 1.00
N ILE A 254 -14.99 -37.59 1.67
CA ILE A 254 -15.06 -36.28 1.01
C ILE A 254 -13.70 -35.62 1.22
N SER A 255 -13.03 -35.37 0.10
CA SER A 255 -11.70 -34.76 0.01
C SER A 255 -11.72 -33.37 0.64
N THR A 256 -11.14 -33.24 1.82
CA THR A 256 -10.93 -31.93 2.44
C THR A 256 -9.62 -31.39 1.90
N VAL A 257 -9.69 -30.33 1.08
CA VAL A 257 -8.50 -29.56 0.69
C VAL A 257 -8.10 -28.73 1.91
N VAL A 258 -7.05 -29.16 2.59
CA VAL A 258 -6.40 -28.43 3.68
C VAL A 258 -5.43 -27.44 3.05
N VAL A 259 -5.71 -26.13 3.17
CA VAL A 259 -4.73 -25.09 2.87
C VAL A 259 -3.86 -24.91 4.12
N PRO A 260 -2.55 -25.19 4.08
CA PRO A 260 -1.69 -25.01 5.24
C PRO A 260 -1.48 -23.51 5.51
N LEU A 261 -1.78 -23.08 6.75
CA LEU A 261 -1.26 -21.81 7.26
C LEU A 261 0.24 -22.00 7.58
N PRO A 262 1.11 -21.04 7.25
CA PRO A 262 2.52 -21.13 7.62
C PRO A 262 2.68 -20.98 9.14
N ASP A 263 3.12 -22.07 9.78
CA ASP A 263 3.31 -22.13 11.23
C ASP A 263 4.63 -21.44 11.61
N SER A 264 4.53 -20.35 12.38
CA SER A 264 5.66 -19.72 13.04
C SER A 264 6.01 -20.52 14.29
N THR A 265 6.89 -21.51 14.18
CA THR A 265 7.92 -21.92 15.17
C THR A 265 8.37 -23.37 14.96
N SER A 266 9.57 -23.55 14.40
CA SER A 266 10.42 -24.68 14.76
C SER A 266 11.89 -24.29 14.62
N ARG A 267 12.55 -24.16 15.76
CA ARG A 267 14.01 -24.11 15.90
C ARG A 267 14.53 -25.55 15.96
N THR A 268 15.38 -25.95 15.01
CA THR A 268 16.59 -26.81 15.21
C THR A 268 17.33 -26.93 13.86
N LEU A 269 18.45 -26.22 13.65
CA LEU A 269 19.83 -26.61 14.01
C LEU A 269 20.34 -27.85 13.23
N HIS A 270 20.79 -27.65 11.98
CA HIS A 270 22.06 -28.19 11.46
C HIS A 270 22.35 -27.67 10.03
N LYS A 271 23.64 -27.45 9.74
CA LYS A 271 24.28 -26.99 8.49
C LYS A 271 24.66 -25.51 8.39
N ARG A 272 25.37 -25.01 9.42
CA ARG A 272 26.65 -24.34 9.13
C ARG A 272 27.60 -25.40 8.55
N LEU A 273 28.38 -25.03 7.53
CA LEU A 273 29.23 -25.87 6.66
C LEU A 273 28.57 -26.40 5.38
N HIS A 274 28.07 -25.51 4.50
CA HIS A 274 28.18 -25.77 3.05
C HIS A 274 28.03 -24.55 2.11
N ALA A 275 28.17 -23.31 2.61
CA ALA A 275 28.07 -22.09 1.80
C ALA A 275 29.40 -21.30 1.73
N ARG A 276 30.53 -22.02 1.69
CA ARG A 276 31.88 -21.44 1.45
C ARG A 276 32.60 -22.05 0.23
N ARG A 277 31.88 -22.76 -0.65
CA ARG A 277 32.47 -23.44 -1.82
C ARG A 277 31.91 -23.06 -3.20
N ILE A 278 31.01 -22.06 -3.29
CA ILE A 278 30.47 -21.61 -4.59
C ILE A 278 30.92 -20.18 -4.96
N TYR A 279 31.49 -19.40 -4.03
CA TYR A 279 32.06 -18.07 -4.31
C TYR A 279 33.58 -18.04 -4.56
N LYS A 280 34.19 -19.18 -4.91
CA LYS A 280 35.60 -19.25 -5.35
C LYS A 280 35.80 -19.85 -6.74
N LYS A 281 34.71 -20.12 -7.50
CA LYS A 281 34.78 -20.65 -8.87
C LYS A 281 34.31 -19.67 -9.96
N ALA A 282 33.91 -18.45 -9.57
CA ALA A 282 33.61 -17.35 -10.50
C ALA A 282 34.72 -16.27 -10.53
N ALA A 283 35.84 -16.50 -9.85
CA ALA A 283 36.99 -15.58 -9.80
C ALA A 283 38.27 -16.17 -10.43
N SER A 284 38.18 -17.32 -11.11
CA SER A 284 39.32 -17.91 -11.86
C SER A 284 39.11 -17.97 -13.37
N GLU A 285 38.00 -17.43 -13.90
CA GLU A 285 37.73 -17.36 -15.35
C GLU A 285 37.81 -15.92 -15.91
N PHE A 286 38.07 -14.92 -15.06
CA PHE A 286 38.26 -13.53 -15.49
C PHE A 286 39.74 -13.09 -15.59
N ASN A 287 40.69 -13.95 -15.20
CA ASN A 287 42.14 -13.66 -15.25
C ASN A 287 42.90 -14.34 -16.41
N ASN A 288 42.21 -15.06 -17.30
CA ASN A 288 42.84 -15.70 -18.48
C ASN A 288 42.56 -14.99 -19.81
N TRP A 289 42.01 -13.76 -19.79
CA TRP A 289 41.86 -12.94 -20.99
C TRP A 289 42.53 -11.55 -20.89
N LYS A 290 43.65 -11.50 -20.17
CA LYS A 290 44.66 -10.45 -20.26
C LYS A 290 46.00 -11.10 -19.98
N ILE A 291 46.89 -11.07 -20.96
CA ILE A 291 48.27 -11.61 -21.04
C ILE A 291 48.37 -12.75 -22.07
N SER A 292 48.26 -12.35 -23.34
CA SER A 292 49.05 -12.89 -24.46
C SER A 292 48.96 -11.85 -25.58
N GLY A 293 49.67 -10.73 -25.41
CA GLY A 293 49.99 -9.84 -26.52
C GLY A 293 51.14 -10.42 -27.34
N LEU A 294 51.22 -10.01 -28.62
CA LEU A 294 52.38 -9.84 -29.52
C LEU A 294 51.85 -9.93 -30.97
N SER A 295 51.67 -8.80 -31.66
CA SER A 295 52.63 -8.11 -32.54
C SER A 295 52.87 -8.82 -33.88
N LEU A 296 52.51 -8.15 -34.99
CA LEU A 296 53.38 -7.78 -36.13
C LEU A 296 52.51 -7.47 -37.36
N GLU A 297 52.90 -6.37 -38.03
CA GLU A 297 52.46 -5.81 -39.32
C GLU A 297 51.06 -5.18 -39.42
#